data_AF-A0A2M8DAU3-F1
#
_entry.id   AF-A0A2M8DAU3-F1
#
_cell.length_a   1.000
_cell.length_b   1.000
_cell.length_c   1.000
_cell.angle_alpha   90.00
_cell.angle_beta   90.00
_cell.angle_gamma   90.00
#
_symmetry.space_group_name_H-M   'P 1'
#
loop_
_entity.id
_entity.type
_entity.pdbx_description
1 polymer ?
#
loop_
_entity_poly.entity_id
_entity_poly.type
_entity_poly.pdbx_seq_one_letter_code
_entity_poly.pdbx_strand_id
1 'polypeptide(L)'
;MVERLPVKISGEELIKAVAKRRRKIKLLAIEYKGGKCQICGYNKYPGAFNLHHIYGDKSFGIGDKCILVCANCHREIEAGITQPSEEIRNGKTR
;
A
#
# COMPACT_ATOMS: atom_id res chain seq x y z
N MET A 1 -24.23 -19.77 -17.45
CA MET A 1 -23.82 -20.54 -16.24
C MET A 1 -22.31 -20.70 -16.31
N VAL A 2 -21.55 -20.12 -15.38
CA VAL A 2 -20.08 -20.33 -15.34
C VAL A 2 -19.83 -21.38 -14.27
N GLU A 3 -19.62 -22.62 -14.70
CA GLU A 3 -19.25 -23.72 -13.81
C GLU A 3 -17.88 -23.42 -13.19
N ARG A 4 -17.85 -23.24 -11.86
CA ARG A 4 -16.58 -23.16 -11.12
C ARG A 4 -16.02 -24.57 -11.01
N LEU A 5 -15.03 -24.89 -11.84
CA LEU A 5 -14.26 -26.13 -11.68
C LEU A 5 -13.54 -26.12 -10.31
N PRO A 6 -13.54 -27.25 -9.57
CA PRO A 6 -12.85 -27.35 -8.30
C PRO A 6 -11.34 -27.24 -8.53
N VAL A 7 -10.74 -26.14 -8.07
CA VAL A 7 -9.31 -25.91 -8.20
C VAL A 7 -8.58 -26.80 -7.19
N LYS A 8 -8.06 -27.95 -7.62
CA LYS A 8 -7.24 -28.86 -6.80
C LYS A 8 -5.81 -28.34 -6.71
N ILE A 9 -5.55 -27.38 -5.83
CA ILE A 9 -4.19 -26.87 -5.55
C ILE A 9 -3.78 -27.27 -4.13
N SER A 10 -2.53 -27.66 -3.92
CA SER A 10 -2.00 -27.89 -2.57
C SER A 10 -1.94 -26.59 -1.75
N GLY A 11 -1.96 -26.72 -0.42
CA GLY A 11 -1.83 -25.57 0.47
C GLY A 11 -0.54 -24.78 0.26
N GLU A 12 0.57 -25.46 -0.03
CA GLU A 12 1.86 -24.84 -0.31
C GLU A 12 1.86 -24.00 -1.60
N GLU A 13 1.25 -24.54 -2.66
CA GLU A 13 1.08 -23.83 -3.93
C GLU A 13 0.17 -22.60 -3.77
N LEU A 14 -0.89 -22.71 -2.96
CA LEU A 14 -1.75 -21.58 -2.63
C LEU A 14 -0.98 -20.48 -1.89
N ILE A 15 -0.16 -20.82 -0.89
CA ILE A 15 0.67 -19.86 -0.15
C ILE A 15 1.62 -19.12 -1.10
N LYS A 16 2.31 -19.85 -1.98
CA LYS A 16 3.21 -19.28 -3.00
C LYS A 16 2.44 -18.35 -3.96
N ALA A 17 1.27 -18.75 -4.43
CA ALA A 17 0.44 -17.95 -5.33
C ALA A 17 -0.05 -16.64 -4.67
N VAL A 18 -0.50 -16.71 -3.42
CA VAL A 18 -0.92 -15.54 -2.63
C VAL A 18 0.26 -14.59 -2.40
N ALA A 19 1.43 -15.12 -2.02
CA ALA A 19 2.63 -14.32 -1.83
C ALA A 19 3.04 -13.59 -3.12
N LYS A 20 3.03 -14.28 -4.27
CA LYS A 20 3.30 -13.70 -5.58
C LYS A 20 2.31 -12.60 -5.93
N ARG A 21 1.01 -12.83 -5.71
CA ARG A 21 -0.05 -11.83 -5.95
C ARG A 21 0.13 -10.60 -5.07
N ARG A 22 0.38 -10.77 -3.77
CA ARG A 22 0.61 -9.67 -2.81
C ARG A 22 1.81 -8.81 -3.21
N ARG A 23 2.93 -9.43 -3.62
CA ARG A 23 4.11 -8.71 -4.11
C ARG A 23 3.79 -7.88 -5.36
N LYS A 24 3.08 -8.48 -6.34
CA LYS A 24 2.67 -7.77 -7.56
C LYS A 24 1.79 -6.56 -7.26
N ILE A 25 0.75 -6.73 -6.45
CA ILE A 25 -0.16 -5.64 -6.07
C ILE A 25 0.59 -4.54 -5.32
N LYS A 26 1.52 -4.90 -4.42
CA LYS A 26 2.34 -3.93 -3.68
C LYS A 26 3.16 -3.06 -4.63
N LEU A 27 3.81 -3.66 -5.62
CA LEU A 27 4.60 -2.92 -6.61
C LEU A 27 3.73 -1.94 -7.41
N LEU A 28 2.57 -2.39 -7.88
CA LEU A 28 1.61 -1.53 -8.59
C LEU A 28 1.14 -0.36 -7.72
N ALA A 29 0.86 -0.59 -6.44
CA ALA A 29 0.46 0.47 -5.52
C ALA A 29 1.59 1.47 -5.24
N ILE A 30 2.84 1.00 -5.15
CA ILE A 30 4.03 1.85 -4.98
C ILE A 30 4.20 2.75 -6.20
N GLU A 31 4.15 2.18 -7.41
CA GLU A 31 4.26 2.90 -8.67
C GLU A 31 3.15 3.94 -8.82
N TYR A 32 1.90 3.54 -8.59
CA TYR A 32 0.74 4.43 -8.63
C TYR A 32 0.84 5.62 -7.65
N LYS A 33 1.57 5.47 -6.54
CA LYS A 33 1.77 6.53 -5.53
C LYS A 33 3.13 7.23 -5.65
N GLY A 34 3.82 7.09 -6.77
CA GLY A 34 5.02 7.87 -7.11
C GLY A 34 6.36 7.23 -6.70
N GLY A 35 6.38 5.97 -6.27
CA GLY A 35 7.61 5.18 -6.13
C GLY A 35 8.51 5.52 -4.94
N LYS A 36 8.17 6.53 -4.15
CA LYS A 36 8.96 7.02 -3.02
C LYS A 36 8.07 7.36 -1.83
N CYS A 37 8.66 7.36 -0.64
CA CYS A 37 7.95 7.81 0.55
C CYS A 37 7.59 9.28 0.37
N GLN A 38 6.30 9.60 0.53
CA GLN A 38 5.81 10.96 0.36
C GLN A 38 6.26 11.93 1.47
N ILE A 39 6.85 11.41 2.57
CA ILE A 39 7.37 12.21 3.68
C ILE A 39 8.89 12.40 3.56
N CYS A 40 9.66 11.31 3.53
CA CYS A 40 11.14 11.38 3.58
C CYS A 40 11.84 11.03 2.26
N GLY A 41 11.11 10.67 1.21
CA GLY A 41 11.69 10.35 -0.11
C GLY A 41 12.36 8.98 -0.23
N TYR A 42 12.36 8.13 0.82
CA TYR A 42 12.91 6.77 0.75
C TYR A 42 12.38 5.98 -0.46
N ASN A 43 13.26 5.34 -1.23
CA ASN A 43 12.93 4.62 -2.47
C ASN A 43 13.78 3.35 -2.72
N LYS A 44 14.45 2.80 -1.70
CA LYS A 44 15.43 1.72 -1.90
C LYS A 44 14.84 0.31 -1.94
N TYR A 45 13.84 0.02 -1.10
CA TYR A 45 13.29 -1.32 -0.95
C TYR A 45 11.75 -1.33 -0.94
N PRO A 46 11.08 -2.00 -1.89
CA PRO A 46 9.62 -2.04 -1.97
C PRO A 46 8.93 -2.60 -0.71
N GLY A 47 9.59 -3.52 0.00
CA GLY A 47 9.04 -4.12 1.22
C GLY A 47 8.99 -3.17 2.41
N ALA A 48 9.71 -2.03 2.36
CA ALA A 48 9.70 -1.04 3.42
C ALA A 48 8.51 -0.07 3.34
N PHE A 49 7.71 -0.09 2.27
CA PHE A 49 6.59 0.83 2.12
C PHE A 49 5.30 0.31 2.75
N ASN A 50 4.44 1.21 3.22
CA ASN A 50 3.07 0.95 3.67
C ASN A 50 2.14 2.06 3.16
N LEU A 51 0.85 1.74 3.06
CA LEU A 51 -0.19 2.72 2.78
C LEU A 51 -0.77 3.20 4.10
N HIS A 52 -0.64 4.49 4.38
CA HIS A 52 -1.25 5.14 5.54
C HIS A 52 -2.55 5.83 5.13
N HIS A 53 -3.60 5.68 5.92
CA HIS A 53 -4.90 6.34 5.68
C HIS A 53 -4.88 7.74 6.33
N ILE A 54 -5.02 8.80 5.54
CA ILE A 54 -4.92 10.19 6.05
C ILE A 54 -6.16 10.61 6.84
N TYR A 55 -7.33 10.10 6.43
CA TYR A 55 -8.60 10.36 7.11
C TYR A 55 -9.04 9.02 7.70
N GLY A 56 -9.22 8.94 9.02
CA GLY A 56 -9.44 7.71 9.79
C GLY A 56 -10.62 6.81 9.37
N ASP A 57 -11.29 7.12 8.26
CA ASP A 57 -12.22 6.23 7.59
C ASP A 57 -11.48 5.06 6.95
N LYS A 58 -11.61 3.91 7.59
CA LYS A 58 -11.32 2.58 7.01
C LYS A 58 -12.43 2.13 6.05
N SER A 59 -13.12 3.07 5.38
CA SER A 59 -14.16 2.73 4.43
C SER A 59 -13.53 1.95 3.28
N PHE A 60 -14.07 0.76 3.02
CA PHE A 60 -13.61 -0.17 1.99
C PHE A 60 -13.94 0.38 0.58
N GLY A 61 -13.35 1.53 0.23
CA GLY A 61 -13.41 2.13 -1.10
C GLY A 61 -11.99 2.28 -1.65
N ILE A 62 -11.70 1.60 -2.75
CA ILE A 62 -10.44 1.74 -3.48
C ILE A 62 -10.36 3.18 -3.99
N GLY A 63 -9.33 3.93 -3.60
CA GLY A 63 -9.04 5.20 -4.28
C GLY A 63 -8.13 6.15 -3.53
N ASP A 64 -8.70 7.06 -2.75
CA ASP A 64 -8.11 8.41 -2.76
C ASP A 64 -7.54 8.91 -1.44
N LYS A 65 -7.70 8.16 -0.34
CA LYS A 65 -7.34 8.66 1.00
C LYS A 65 -6.08 8.03 1.61
N CYS A 66 -5.26 7.36 0.79
CA CYS A 66 -4.02 6.72 1.24
C CYS A 66 -2.77 7.33 0.63
N ILE A 67 -1.73 7.46 1.45
CA ILE A 67 -0.38 7.89 1.07
C ILE A 67 0.63 6.76 1.23
N LEU A 68 1.63 6.76 0.36
CA LEU A 68 2.76 5.85 0.41
C LEU A 68 3.84 6.38 1.34
N VAL A 69 4.11 5.66 2.42
CA VAL A 69 5.11 6.02 3.42
C VAL A 69 6.03 4.83 3.74
N CYS A 70 7.28 5.09 4.11
CA CYS A 70 8.16 4.01 4.59
C CYS A 70 7.73 3.55 6.00
N ALA A 71 8.19 2.39 6.44
CA ALA A 71 7.84 1.80 7.73
C ALA A 71 8.17 2.71 8.93
N ASN A 72 9.21 3.55 8.81
CA ASN A 72 9.56 4.52 9.86
C ASN A 72 8.56 5.67 9.89
N CYS A 73 8.34 6.35 8.77
CA CYS A 73 7.37 7.44 8.70
C CYS A 73 5.94 6.96 9.02
N HIS A 74 5.57 5.72 8.67
CA HIS A 74 4.27 5.15 9.07
C HIS A 74 4.10 5.15 10.60
N ARG A 75 5.11 4.67 11.34
CA ARG A 75 5.10 4.65 12.81
C ARG A 75 5.16 6.05 13.40
N GLU A 76 5.93 6.95 12.80
CA GLU A 76 6.00 8.34 13.24
C GLU A 76 4.64 9.05 13.09
N ILE A 77 3.88 8.78 12.03
CA ILE A 77 2.53 9.33 11.87
C ILE A 77 1.57 8.78 12.94
N GLU A 78 1.59 7.46 13.19
CA GLU A 78 0.79 6.82 14.23
C GLU A 78 1.13 7.36 15.63
N ALA A 79 2.39 7.73 15.86
CA ALA A 79 2.87 8.34 17.09
C ALA A 79 2.70 9.87 17.15
N GLY A 80 2.21 10.51 16.08
CA GLY A 80 2.07 11.97 16.02
C GLY A 80 3.39 12.75 15.91
N ILE A 81 4.50 12.08 15.60
CA ILE A 81 5.85 12.68 15.50
C ILE A 81 6.01 13.42 14.16
N THR A 82 5.47 12.86 13.08
CA THR A 82 5.49 13.47 11.76
C THR A 82 4.08 13.46 11.18
N GLN A 83 3.80 14.39 10.26
CA GLN A 83 2.55 14.44 9.53
C GLN A 83 2.82 14.78 8.07
N PRO A 84 2.03 14.22 7.13
CA PRO A 84 2.10 14.63 5.73
C PRO A 84 1.71 16.11 5.57
N SER A 85 2.32 16.79 4.60
CA SER A 85 1.97 18.19 4.28
C SER A 85 0.54 18.31 3.76
N GLU A 86 -0.06 19.50 3.89
CA GLU A 86 -1.40 19.80 3.37
C GLU A 86 -1.54 19.49 1.87
N GLU A 87 -0.48 19.68 1.08
CA GLU A 87 -0.47 19.35 -0.35
C GLU A 87 -0.67 17.85 -0.59
N ILE A 88 0.01 17.02 0.21
CA ILE A 88 -0.10 15.55 0.17
C ILE A 88 -1.48 15.11 0.67
N ARG A 89 -2.02 15.76 1.71
CA ARG A 89 -3.34 15.44 2.29
C ARG A 89 -4.50 15.75 1.34
N ASN A 90 -4.33 16.77 0.49
CA ASN A 90 -5.33 17.21 -0.48
C ASN A 90 -5.20 16.52 -1.86
N GLY A 91 -4.36 15.49 -1.99
CA GLY A 91 -4.18 14.74 -3.23
C GLY A 91 -3.50 15.52 -4.35
N LYS A 92 -2.92 16.69 -4.05
CA LYS A 92 -2.13 17.49 -5.00
C LYS A 92 -0.68 17.04 -4.94
N THR A 93 -0.40 15.85 -5.43
CA THR A 93 0.98 15.44 -5.73
C THR A 93 1.21 15.58 -7.23
N ARG A 94 2.21 16.42 -7.58
CA ARG A 94 2.72 16.63 -8.95
C ARG A 94 3.06 15.32 -9.66
#